data_AF-A0A842MAN7-F1
#
_entry.id   AF-A0A842MAN7-F1
#
_cell.length_a   1.000
_cell.length_b   1.000
_cell.length_c   1.000
_cell.angle_alpha   90.00
_cell.angle_beta   90.00
_cell.angle_gamma   90.00
#
_symmetry.space_group_name_H-M   'P 1'
#
loop_
_entity.id
_entity.type
_entity.pdbx_description
1 polymer ?
#
loop_
_entity_poly.entity_id
_entity_poly.type
_entity_poly.pdbx_seq_one_letter_code
_entity_poly.pdbx_strand_id
1 'polypeptide(L)'
;MLSKERIGEIVLGWCKEEGIFRENVKESNAAFHYKVNVPGNTSFSMSIIQPVGADKVFVTSGVRLEPEFIAAMRDMDEQKRAEFIAYLSYNLYSQPTIFHIQESDGVIQQVSITDQIYSDELTKGRFMRGIQDVYRVTALAFLQIQGFLATIPLESGAGKVAPQEASTPSAQGKPEICSQCGATLAEGAKFCTNCGKPLQPARPLKSSIQKLKSSLQQKRGSTGA
;
A
#
# COMPACT_ATOMS: atom_id res chain seq x y z
N MET A 1 6.62 22.01 13.51
CA MET A 1 6.11 21.29 12.32
C MET A 1 7.27 20.92 11.41
N LEU A 2 7.49 19.64 11.16
CA LEU A 2 8.47 19.19 10.16
C LEU A 2 7.90 19.45 8.76
N SER A 3 8.68 20.03 7.84
CA SER A 3 8.25 20.18 6.44
C SER A 3 8.14 18.80 5.77
N LYS A 4 7.29 18.68 4.74
CA LYS A 4 7.00 17.39 4.07
C LYS A 4 8.24 16.79 3.39
N GLU A 5 9.09 17.61 2.77
CA GLU A 5 10.36 17.13 2.21
C GLU A 5 11.27 16.53 3.29
N ARG A 6 11.24 17.11 4.50
CA ARG A 6 12.07 16.66 5.63
C ARG A 6 11.61 15.33 6.22
N ILE A 7 10.32 15.00 6.18
CA ILE A 7 9.80 13.70 6.65
C ILE A 7 10.37 12.55 5.80
N GLY A 8 10.33 12.70 4.47
CA GLY A 8 10.85 11.69 3.55
C GLY A 8 12.34 11.42 3.74
N GLU A 9 13.14 12.46 4.01
CA GLU A 9 14.58 12.32 4.30
C GLU A 9 14.85 11.62 5.62
N ILE A 10 14.11 11.97 6.68
CA ILE A 10 14.23 11.35 8.01
C ILE A 10 13.91 9.85 7.94
N VAL A 11 12.76 9.50 7.35
CA VAL A 11 12.33 8.11 7.19
C VAL A 11 13.33 7.32 6.35
N LEU A 12 13.84 7.90 5.26
CA LEU A 12 14.86 7.27 4.44
C LEU A 12 16.16 7.03 5.23
N GLY A 13 16.56 7.99 6.08
CA GLY A 13 17.69 7.85 6.99
C GLY A 13 17.55 6.64 7.90
N TRP A 14 16.41 6.50 8.57
CA TRP A 14 16.12 5.34 9.43
C TRP A 14 16.12 4.03 8.64
N CYS A 15 15.52 4.00 7.45
CA CYS A 15 15.50 2.80 6.62
C CYS A 15 16.90 2.33 6.19
N LYS A 16 17.81 3.28 5.93
CA LYS A 16 19.21 2.98 5.59
C LYS A 16 20.02 2.55 6.80
N GLU A 17 19.84 3.22 7.94
CA GLU A 17 20.50 2.89 9.20
C GLU A 17 20.18 1.45 9.64
N GLU A 18 18.92 1.03 9.50
CA GLU A 18 18.46 -0.32 9.84
C GLU A 18 18.72 -1.36 8.73
N GLY A 19 19.31 -0.96 7.60
CA GLY A 19 19.62 -1.85 6.49
C GLY A 19 18.39 -2.43 5.77
N ILE A 20 17.22 -1.80 5.90
CA ILE A 20 15.95 -2.28 5.33
C ILE A 20 15.57 -1.62 4.02
N PHE A 21 16.20 -0.50 3.64
CA PHE A 21 15.87 0.20 2.40
C PHE A 21 16.17 -0.65 1.16
N ARG A 22 15.20 -0.74 0.23
CA ARG A 22 15.34 -1.48 -1.03
C ARG A 22 15.35 -0.54 -2.24
N GLU A 23 14.26 0.20 -2.44
CA GLU A 23 14.11 1.08 -3.60
C GLU A 23 13.23 2.29 -3.33
N ASN A 24 13.38 3.31 -4.17
CA ASN A 24 12.51 4.48 -4.20
C ASN A 24 11.61 4.41 -5.44
N VAL A 25 10.30 4.41 -5.24
CA VAL A 25 9.30 4.31 -6.29
C VAL A 25 8.81 5.72 -6.63
N LYS A 26 8.98 6.14 -7.89
CA LYS A 26 8.55 7.47 -8.32
C LYS A 26 7.07 7.49 -8.65
N GLU A 27 6.31 8.29 -7.91
CA GLU A 27 4.86 8.34 -8.04
C GLU A 27 4.32 9.78 -7.99
N SER A 28 3.42 10.14 -8.91
CA SER A 28 2.87 11.50 -9.01
C SER A 28 1.96 11.93 -7.85
N ASN A 29 1.40 10.95 -7.13
CA ASN A 29 0.43 11.11 -6.05
C ASN A 29 1.02 10.84 -4.66
N ALA A 30 2.31 10.51 -4.57
CA ALA A 30 3.03 10.37 -3.31
C ALA A 30 4.10 11.46 -3.19
N ALA A 31 4.18 12.08 -2.01
CA ALA A 31 5.32 12.93 -1.65
C ALA A 31 6.61 12.10 -1.61
N PHE A 32 6.53 10.86 -1.09
CA PHE A 32 7.54 9.84 -1.27
C PHE A 32 6.92 8.43 -1.18
N HIS A 33 7.60 7.46 -1.80
CA HIS A 33 7.27 6.04 -1.71
C HIS A 33 8.58 5.24 -1.69
N TYR A 34 8.86 4.58 -0.57
CA TYR A 34 10.00 3.68 -0.44
C TYR A 34 9.52 2.24 -0.30
N LYS A 35 10.17 1.30 -0.98
CA LYS A 35 10.06 -0.11 -0.61
C LYS A 35 11.16 -0.47 0.37
N VAL A 36 10.78 -1.21 1.39
CA VAL A 36 11.67 -1.70 2.43
C VAL A 36 11.48 -3.19 2.63
N ASN A 37 12.50 -3.88 3.11
CA ASN A 37 12.39 -5.26 3.60
C ASN A 37 11.99 -5.25 5.07
N VAL A 38 11.52 -6.39 5.57
CA VAL A 38 11.35 -6.60 7.01
C VAL A 38 12.74 -6.78 7.66
N PRO A 39 13.00 -6.19 8.84
CA PRO A 39 14.22 -6.49 9.59
C PRO A 39 14.41 -8.00 9.78
N GLY A 40 15.53 -8.54 9.29
CA GLY A 40 15.84 -9.98 9.38
C GLY A 40 15.05 -10.90 8.44
N ASN A 41 14.21 -10.36 7.54
CA ASN A 41 13.46 -11.15 6.57
C ASN A 41 13.35 -10.43 5.22
N THR A 42 14.09 -10.90 4.23
CA THR A 42 14.13 -10.31 2.88
C THR A 42 13.00 -10.81 1.97
N SER A 43 12.28 -11.85 2.37
CA SER A 43 11.17 -12.42 1.56
C SER A 43 9.89 -11.60 1.66
N PHE A 44 9.80 -10.70 2.64
CA PHE A 44 8.68 -9.80 2.82
C PHE A 44 9.14 -8.36 2.61
N SER A 45 8.52 -7.69 1.64
CA SER A 45 8.68 -6.27 1.41
C SER A 45 7.43 -5.50 1.85
N MET A 46 7.65 -4.25 2.25
CA MET A 46 6.59 -3.29 2.57
C MET A 46 6.80 -2.00 1.79
N SER A 47 5.73 -1.24 1.69
CA SER A 47 5.76 0.11 1.14
C SER A 47 5.59 1.13 2.25
N ILE A 48 6.48 2.13 2.28
CA ILE A 48 6.42 3.30 3.15
C ILE A 48 6.04 4.49 2.29
N ILE A 49 4.82 4.99 2.47
CA ILE A 49 4.22 5.95 1.54
C ILE A 49 3.70 7.16 2.31
N GLN A 50 4.00 8.36 1.82
CA GLN A 50 3.29 9.57 2.22
C GLN A 50 2.57 10.13 0.99
N PRO A 51 1.23 10.08 0.91
CA PRO A 51 0.48 10.71 -0.16
C PRO A 51 0.71 12.23 -0.21
N VAL A 52 0.65 12.81 -1.41
CA VAL A 52 0.73 14.28 -1.57
C VAL A 52 -0.38 14.93 -0.75
N GLY A 53 0.00 15.88 0.11
CA GLY A 53 -0.97 16.60 0.94
C GLY A 53 -1.18 16.01 2.33
N ALA A 54 -0.93 14.71 2.54
CA ALA A 54 -1.14 14.04 3.83
C ALA A 54 -0.13 14.47 4.91
N ASP A 55 -0.59 14.51 6.15
CA ASP A 55 0.18 14.78 7.38
C ASP A 55 0.59 13.50 8.12
N LYS A 56 0.48 12.36 7.44
CA LYS A 56 0.76 11.02 7.97
C LYS A 56 1.51 10.15 6.96
N VAL A 57 2.28 9.21 7.48
CA VAL A 57 3.01 8.18 6.74
C VAL A 57 2.29 6.86 6.90
N PHE A 58 2.16 6.13 5.81
CA PHE A 58 1.57 4.80 5.76
C PHE A 58 2.70 3.77 5.68
N VAL A 59 2.68 2.81 6.59
CA VAL A 59 3.45 1.57 6.49
C VAL A 59 2.48 0.51 6.03
N THR A 60 2.67 -0.07 4.86
CA THR A 60 1.71 -1.01 4.28
C THR A 60 2.38 -2.24 3.69
N SER A 61 1.71 -3.38 3.80
CA SER A 61 2.05 -4.62 3.13
C SER A 61 0.77 -5.39 2.85
N GLY A 62 0.86 -6.48 2.10
CA GLY A 62 -0.33 -7.26 1.80
C GLY A 62 -0.02 -8.59 1.15
N VAL A 63 -1.04 -9.45 1.16
CA VAL A 63 -1.05 -10.75 0.51
C VAL A 63 -1.95 -10.64 -0.70
N ARG A 64 -1.38 -10.84 -1.89
CA ARG A 64 -2.16 -11.01 -3.14
C ARG A 64 -2.27 -12.50 -3.43
N LEU A 65 -3.46 -12.93 -3.83
CA LEU A 65 -3.66 -14.32 -4.20
C LEU A 65 -3.31 -14.51 -5.67
N GLU A 66 -2.62 -15.61 -5.97
CA GLU A 66 -2.32 -15.99 -7.35
C GLU A 66 -3.60 -16.43 -8.08
N PRO A 67 -3.68 -16.27 -9.41
CA PRO A 67 -4.88 -16.58 -10.20
C PRO A 67 -5.42 -18.00 -9.99
N GLU A 68 -4.52 -18.97 -9.78
CA GLU A 68 -4.86 -20.37 -9.52
C GLU A 68 -5.64 -20.54 -8.21
N PHE A 69 -5.25 -19.83 -7.15
CA PHE A 69 -5.98 -19.83 -5.87
C PHE A 69 -7.30 -19.06 -5.95
N ILE A 70 -7.33 -17.97 -6.73
CA ILE A 70 -8.57 -17.24 -7.00
C ILE A 70 -9.57 -18.15 -7.73
N ALA A 71 -9.12 -18.91 -8.72
CA ALA A 71 -9.96 -19.89 -9.43
C ALA A 71 -10.43 -21.00 -8.49
N ALA A 72 -9.53 -21.61 -7.73
CA ALA A 72 -9.86 -22.65 -6.77
C ALA A 72 -10.88 -22.19 -5.71
N MET A 73 -10.73 -20.95 -5.21
CA MET A 73 -11.72 -20.36 -4.31
C MET A 73 -13.02 -20.04 -5.03
N ARG A 74 -13.02 -19.60 -6.29
CA ARG A 74 -14.26 -19.34 -7.03
C ARG A 74 -15.11 -20.61 -7.20
N ASP A 75 -14.46 -21.74 -7.47
CA ASP A 75 -15.11 -23.02 -7.71
C ASP A 75 -15.59 -23.71 -6.42
N MET A 76 -15.16 -23.20 -5.25
CA MET A 76 -15.58 -23.73 -3.96
C MET A 76 -16.94 -23.19 -3.52
N ASP A 77 -17.57 -23.92 -2.60
CA ASP A 77 -18.86 -23.56 -1.99
C ASP A 77 -18.86 -22.14 -1.39
N GLU A 78 -19.93 -21.38 -1.71
CA GLU A 78 -20.07 -19.97 -1.31
C GLU A 78 -20.15 -19.79 0.20
N GLN A 79 -20.82 -20.69 0.91
CA GLN A 79 -20.91 -20.61 2.37
C GLN A 79 -19.54 -20.81 3.00
N LYS A 80 -18.74 -21.78 2.53
CA LYS A 80 -17.37 -21.98 3.01
C LYS A 80 -16.47 -20.78 2.78
N ARG A 81 -16.60 -20.10 1.63
CA ARG A 81 -15.88 -18.84 1.36
C ARG A 81 -16.27 -17.75 2.35
N ALA A 82 -17.57 -17.55 2.53
CA ALA A 82 -18.09 -16.53 3.43
C ALA A 82 -17.65 -16.78 4.88
N GLU A 83 -17.69 -18.03 5.34
CA GLU A 83 -17.20 -18.44 6.67
C GLU A 83 -15.70 -18.15 6.83
N PHE A 84 -14.89 -18.44 5.82
CA PHE A 84 -13.46 -18.13 5.85
C PHE A 84 -13.18 -16.62 5.85
N ILE A 85 -13.85 -15.85 5.00
CA ILE A 85 -13.72 -14.38 4.95
C ILE A 85 -14.12 -13.78 6.30
N ALA A 86 -15.21 -14.25 6.91
CA ALA A 86 -15.63 -13.83 8.23
C ALA A 86 -14.57 -14.17 9.29
N TYR A 87 -14.09 -15.41 9.33
CA TYR A 87 -13.02 -15.84 10.23
C TYR A 87 -11.76 -14.98 10.10
N LEU A 88 -11.27 -14.76 8.88
CA LEU A 88 -10.11 -13.91 8.61
C LEU A 88 -10.37 -12.48 9.10
N SER A 89 -11.53 -11.91 8.78
CA SER A 89 -11.93 -10.57 9.21
C SER A 89 -11.96 -10.41 10.73
N TYR A 90 -12.51 -11.39 11.46
CA TYR A 90 -12.54 -11.34 12.93
C TYR A 90 -11.13 -11.33 13.53
N ASN A 91 -10.21 -12.14 12.98
CA ASN A 91 -8.84 -12.21 13.47
C ASN A 91 -8.02 -10.96 13.13
N LEU A 92 -8.27 -10.33 11.98
CA LEU A 92 -7.63 -9.08 11.59
C LEU A 92 -8.20 -7.89 12.38
N TYR A 93 -9.50 -7.91 12.70
CA TYR A 93 -10.15 -6.87 13.49
C TYR A 93 -9.57 -6.74 14.91
N SER A 94 -9.07 -7.83 15.49
CA SER A 94 -8.44 -7.80 16.82
C SER A 94 -6.98 -7.30 16.81
N GLN A 95 -6.45 -6.87 15.65
CA GLN A 95 -5.07 -6.41 15.50
C GLN A 95 -4.96 -4.88 15.60
N PRO A 96 -3.80 -4.32 15.98
CA PRO A 96 -3.61 -2.86 16.11
C PRO A 96 -3.47 -2.13 14.77
N THR A 97 -3.61 -2.83 13.64
CA THR A 97 -3.44 -2.32 12.29
C THR A 97 -4.77 -2.20 11.56
N ILE A 98 -4.83 -1.34 10.56
CA ILE A 98 -5.97 -1.26 9.65
C ILE A 98 -5.81 -2.34 8.59
N PHE A 99 -6.87 -3.08 8.30
CA PHE A 99 -6.89 -4.05 7.21
C PHE A 99 -7.94 -3.68 6.16
N HIS A 100 -7.67 -4.08 4.91
CA HIS A 100 -8.60 -3.98 3.79
C HIS A 100 -8.57 -5.29 3.02
N ILE A 101 -9.73 -5.93 2.86
CA ILE A 101 -9.89 -7.10 2.00
C ILE A 101 -10.50 -6.62 0.70
N GLN A 102 -9.76 -6.76 -0.39
CA GLN A 102 -10.26 -6.53 -1.74
C GLN A 102 -10.84 -7.83 -2.27
N GLU A 103 -12.13 -7.79 -2.59
CA GLU A 103 -12.90 -8.94 -3.05
C GLU A 103 -13.52 -8.66 -4.43
N SER A 104 -13.70 -9.72 -5.21
CA SER A 104 -14.51 -9.73 -6.42
C SER A 104 -15.38 -10.97 -6.39
N ASP A 105 -16.70 -10.80 -6.51
CA ASP A 105 -17.68 -11.89 -6.52
C ASP A 105 -17.55 -12.86 -5.32
N GLY A 106 -17.30 -12.30 -4.13
CA GLY A 106 -17.13 -13.07 -2.90
C GLY A 106 -15.83 -13.89 -2.84
N VAL A 107 -14.83 -13.53 -3.64
CA VAL A 107 -13.50 -14.16 -3.70
C VAL A 107 -12.43 -13.12 -3.37
N ILE A 108 -11.63 -13.39 -2.33
CA ILE A 108 -10.52 -12.53 -1.93
C ILE A 108 -9.50 -12.44 -3.08
N GLN A 109 -9.15 -11.22 -3.46
CA GLN A 109 -8.10 -10.92 -4.44
C GLN A 109 -6.81 -10.50 -3.72
N GLN A 110 -6.96 -9.64 -2.71
CA GLN A 110 -5.84 -9.09 -1.96
C GLN A 110 -6.27 -8.72 -0.54
N VAL A 111 -5.41 -8.98 0.44
CA VAL A 111 -5.54 -8.47 1.80
C VAL A 111 -4.41 -7.48 2.03
N SER A 112 -4.73 -6.24 2.38
CA SER A 112 -3.75 -5.19 2.65
C SER A 112 -3.80 -4.80 4.12
N ILE A 113 -2.64 -4.77 4.78
CA ILE A 113 -2.46 -4.39 6.17
C ILE A 113 -1.69 -3.08 6.20
N THR A 114 -2.20 -2.10 6.95
CA THR A 114 -1.66 -0.75 6.97
C THR A 114 -1.64 -0.19 8.38
N ASP A 115 -0.51 0.39 8.74
CA ASP A 115 -0.36 1.27 9.90
C ASP A 115 -0.25 2.73 9.43
N GLN A 116 -0.82 3.65 10.20
CA GLN A 116 -0.83 5.08 9.92
C GLN A 116 -0.13 5.82 11.04
N ILE A 117 0.92 6.56 10.70
CA ILE A 117 1.73 7.30 11.67
C ILE A 117 1.61 8.78 11.33
N TYR A 118 0.95 9.54 12.20
CA TYR A 118 0.85 10.99 12.06
C TYR A 118 2.23 11.65 12.27
N SER A 119 2.44 12.77 11.59
CA SER A 119 3.73 13.48 11.60
C SER A 119 4.16 14.01 12.97
N ASP A 120 3.23 14.20 13.90
CA ASP A 120 3.46 14.59 15.29
C ASP A 120 3.85 13.41 16.20
N GLU A 121 3.43 12.18 15.87
CA GLU A 121 3.84 10.94 16.54
C GLU A 121 5.08 10.28 15.92
N LEU A 122 5.55 10.80 14.77
CA LEU A 122 6.59 10.17 13.98
C LEU A 122 7.95 10.22 14.70
N THR A 123 8.34 9.07 15.24
CA THR A 123 9.66 8.81 15.84
C THR A 123 10.22 7.51 15.27
N LYS A 124 11.54 7.32 15.32
CA LYS A 124 12.17 6.06 14.89
C LYS A 124 11.54 4.85 15.60
N GLY A 125 11.29 4.95 16.91
CA GLY A 125 10.65 3.89 17.69
C GLY A 125 9.22 3.57 17.23
N ARG A 126 8.38 4.59 17.01
CA ARG A 126 7.01 4.40 16.49
C ARG A 126 7.00 3.83 15.08
N PHE A 127 7.91 4.28 14.23
CA PHE A 127 8.11 3.80 12.87
C PHE A 127 8.51 2.32 12.83
N MET A 128 9.54 1.94 13.59
CA MET A 128 9.99 0.55 13.64
C MET A 128 8.94 -0.38 14.26
N ARG A 129 8.17 0.09 15.25
CA ARG A 129 7.01 -0.66 15.77
C ARG A 129 5.95 -0.86 14.69
N GLY A 130 5.62 0.19 13.92
CA GLY A 130 4.68 0.09 12.80
C GLY A 130 5.10 -0.94 11.74
N ILE A 131 6.40 -0.99 11.40
CA ILE A 131 6.95 -2.04 10.54
C ILE A 131 6.72 -3.42 11.13
N GLN A 132 7.04 -3.63 12.41
CA GLN A 132 6.87 -4.94 13.05
C GLN A 132 5.41 -5.37 13.14
N ASP A 133 4.49 -4.45 13.45
CA ASP A 133 3.07 -4.75 13.56
C ASP A 133 2.47 -5.09 12.19
N VAL A 134 2.78 -4.31 11.16
CA VAL A 134 2.36 -4.61 9.77
C VAL A 134 2.93 -5.94 9.30
N TYR A 135 4.20 -6.25 9.59
CA TYR A 135 4.78 -7.56 9.27
C TYR A 135 4.02 -8.70 9.93
N ARG A 136 3.84 -8.65 11.26
CA ARG A 136 3.21 -9.73 12.03
C ARG A 136 1.79 -10.01 11.55
N VAL A 137 1.02 -8.96 11.33
CA VAL A 137 -0.39 -9.10 10.91
C VAL A 137 -0.47 -9.54 9.45
N THR A 138 0.44 -9.09 8.57
CA THR A 138 0.52 -9.60 7.19
C THR A 138 0.91 -11.08 7.17
N ALA A 139 1.85 -11.49 8.02
CA ALA A 139 2.24 -12.89 8.17
C ALA A 139 1.10 -13.74 8.74
N LEU A 140 0.32 -13.22 9.70
CA LEU A 140 -0.89 -13.88 10.20
C LEU A 140 -1.91 -14.09 9.06
N ALA A 141 -2.22 -13.04 8.30
CA ALA A 141 -3.13 -13.12 7.17
C ALA A 141 -2.66 -14.16 6.15
N PHE A 142 -1.36 -14.12 5.80
CA PHE A 142 -0.75 -15.10 4.91
C PHE A 142 -0.94 -16.53 5.45
N LEU A 143 -0.58 -16.80 6.71
CA LEU A 143 -0.69 -18.13 7.31
C LEU A 143 -2.13 -18.64 7.36
N GLN A 144 -3.11 -17.77 7.61
CA GLN A 144 -4.52 -18.15 7.63
C GLN A 144 -5.05 -18.46 6.21
N ILE A 145 -4.68 -17.64 5.22
CA ILE A 145 -4.99 -17.90 3.82
C ILE A 145 -4.33 -19.19 3.35
N GLN A 146 -3.05 -19.39 3.68
CA GLN A 146 -2.33 -20.63 3.42
C GLN A 146 -3.03 -21.86 3.98
N GLY A 147 -3.35 -21.81 5.27
CA GLY A 147 -4.02 -22.91 5.96
C GLY A 147 -5.36 -23.24 5.32
N PHE A 148 -6.13 -22.23 4.93
CA PHE A 148 -7.40 -22.44 4.23
C PHE A 148 -7.22 -23.02 2.84
N LEU A 149 -6.33 -22.47 2.02
CA LEU A 149 -6.06 -22.96 0.67
C LEU A 149 -5.55 -24.41 0.67
N ALA A 150 -4.79 -24.81 1.69
CA ALA A 150 -4.35 -26.20 1.85
C ALA A 150 -5.50 -27.20 2.08
N THR A 151 -6.70 -26.73 2.45
CA THR A 151 -7.90 -27.58 2.58
C THR A 151 -8.65 -27.76 1.25
N ILE A 152 -8.28 -27.01 0.21
CA ILE A 152 -8.91 -27.07 -1.10
C ILE A 152 -8.18 -28.12 -1.94
N PRO A 153 -8.87 -29.16 -2.44
CA PRO A 153 -8.26 -30.09 -3.39
C PRO A 153 -8.00 -29.35 -4.71
N LEU A 154 -6.75 -28.94 -4.92
CA LEU A 154 -6.31 -28.41 -6.22
C LEU A 154 -6.23 -29.59 -7.19
N GLU A 155 -7.02 -29.59 -8.26
CA GLU A 155 -6.85 -30.57 -9.34
C GLU A 155 -5.45 -30.35 -9.95
N SER A 156 -4.55 -31.27 -9.59
CA SER A 156 -3.17 -31.46 -10.06
C SER A 156 -2.60 -30.40 -11.01
N GLY A 157 -1.75 -29.51 -10.49
CA GLY A 157 -0.81 -28.77 -11.35
C GLY A 157 -0.40 -27.37 -10.95
N ALA A 158 -0.39 -26.99 -9.68
CA ALA A 158 0.11 -25.70 -9.22
C ALA A 158 0.25 -25.75 -7.69
N GLY A 159 1.43 -25.63 -7.09
CA GLY A 159 2.24 -24.43 -7.05
C GLY A 159 2.34 -24.06 -5.56
N LYS A 160 3.48 -24.34 -4.93
CA LYS A 160 3.72 -24.01 -3.52
C LYS A 160 3.38 -22.54 -3.31
N VAL A 161 2.54 -22.21 -2.34
CA VAL A 161 2.43 -20.82 -1.94
C VAL A 161 3.67 -20.50 -1.11
N ALA A 162 4.65 -19.94 -1.79
CA ALA A 162 5.71 -19.21 -1.11
C ALA A 162 5.12 -17.88 -0.61
N PRO A 163 5.71 -17.26 0.42
CA PRO A 163 5.67 -15.81 0.53
C PRO A 163 6.33 -15.25 -0.73
N GLN A 164 5.56 -15.10 -1.80
CA GLN A 164 6.06 -14.54 -3.04
C GLN A 164 6.00 -13.03 -2.92
N GLU A 165 7.15 -12.40 -3.20
CA GLU A 165 7.21 -11.02 -3.62
C GLU A 165 6.10 -10.77 -4.65
N ALA A 166 5.58 -9.54 -4.69
CA ALA A 166 4.86 -9.06 -5.87
C ALA A 166 5.75 -9.32 -7.10
N SER A 167 5.52 -10.43 -7.78
CA SER A 167 6.07 -10.67 -9.09
C SER A 167 5.42 -9.64 -10.00
N THR A 168 6.24 -8.88 -10.71
CA THR A 168 5.75 -7.96 -11.73
C THR A 168 5.30 -8.79 -12.94
N PRO A 169 4.03 -8.72 -13.37
CA PRO A 169 3.74 -8.47 -14.76
C PRO A 169 4.02 -6.99 -15.04
N SER A 170 4.77 -6.77 -16.10
CA SER A 170 4.94 -5.52 -16.84
C SER A 170 3.70 -4.62 -16.85
N ALA A 171 3.95 -3.32 -16.63
CA ALA A 171 3.18 -2.17 -17.09
C ALA A 171 1.65 -2.12 -16.80
N GLN A 172 1.27 -1.10 -16.01
CA GLN A 172 -0.07 -0.53 -15.78
C GLN A 172 -0.85 -1.19 -14.63
N GLY A 173 -1.31 -0.38 -13.67
CA GLY A 173 -1.96 -0.87 -12.44
C GLY A 173 -1.36 -0.45 -11.11
N LYS A 174 -1.03 0.83 -10.92
CA LYS A 174 -0.43 1.37 -9.69
C LYS A 174 -1.43 1.35 -8.52
N PRO A 175 -1.14 0.70 -7.37
CA PRO A 175 -2.00 0.79 -6.20
C PRO A 175 -1.87 2.20 -5.59
N GLU A 176 -2.80 3.08 -5.92
CA GLU A 176 -2.91 4.35 -5.21
C GLU A 176 -3.37 4.03 -3.78
N ILE A 177 -2.69 4.52 -2.75
CA ILE A 177 -3.18 4.36 -1.37
C ILE A 177 -4.08 5.53 -1.04
N CYS A 178 -5.25 5.24 -0.47
CA CYS A 178 -6.14 6.26 0.04
C CYS A 178 -5.45 7.07 1.15
N SER A 179 -5.25 8.37 0.92
CA SER A 179 -4.66 9.28 1.90
C SER A 179 -5.48 9.44 3.18
N GLN A 180 -6.72 8.96 3.20
CA GLN A 180 -7.57 8.99 4.38
C GLN A 180 -7.50 7.71 5.22
N CYS A 181 -7.72 6.56 4.60
CA CYS A 181 -7.93 5.29 5.32
C CYS A 181 -6.85 4.24 5.07
N GLY A 182 -5.89 4.50 4.18
CA GLY A 182 -4.82 3.56 3.86
C GLY A 182 -5.25 2.38 3.00
N ALA A 183 -6.47 2.39 2.47
CA ALA A 183 -6.93 1.35 1.55
C ALA A 183 -6.13 1.42 0.25
N THR A 184 -5.72 0.25 -0.24
CA THR A 184 -5.24 0.08 -1.60
C THR A 184 -6.40 0.36 -2.56
N LEU A 185 -6.17 1.21 -3.55
CA LEU A 185 -7.17 1.61 -4.53
C LEU A 185 -6.93 0.87 -5.84
N ALA A 186 -8.04 0.51 -6.49
CA ALA A 186 -8.00 0.03 -7.86
C ALA A 186 -7.49 1.13 -8.81
N GLU A 187 -6.87 0.72 -9.92
CA GLU A 187 -6.37 1.65 -10.93
C GLU A 187 -7.52 2.53 -11.47
N GLY A 188 -7.28 3.84 -11.55
CA GLY A 188 -8.26 4.80 -12.07
C GLY A 188 -9.46 5.05 -11.16
N ALA A 189 -9.44 4.58 -9.90
CA ALA A 189 -10.48 4.90 -8.93
C ALA A 189 -10.67 6.42 -8.80
N LYS A 190 -11.92 6.89 -8.85
CA LYS A 190 -12.27 8.30 -8.62
C LYS A 190 -12.59 8.59 -7.14
N PHE A 191 -12.93 7.54 -6.39
CA PHE A 191 -13.26 7.59 -4.97
C PHE A 191 -12.73 6.33 -4.28
N CYS A 192 -12.45 6.45 -2.99
CA CYS A 192 -12.14 5.29 -2.16
C CYS A 192 -13.44 4.53 -1.87
N THR A 193 -13.53 3.29 -2.32
CA THR A 193 -14.67 2.40 -2.03
C THR A 193 -14.79 2.05 -0.55
N ASN A 194 -13.70 2.17 0.22
CA ASN A 194 -13.70 1.88 1.64
C ASN A 194 -14.13 3.07 2.53
N CYS A 195 -13.68 4.29 2.24
CA CYS A 195 -13.98 5.46 3.09
C CYS A 195 -14.82 6.55 2.40
N GLY A 196 -15.26 6.33 1.17
CA GLY A 196 -16.13 7.24 0.39
C GLY A 196 -15.49 8.55 -0.06
N LYS A 197 -14.24 8.85 0.31
CA LYS A 197 -13.60 10.12 -0.06
C LYS A 197 -13.22 10.14 -1.54
N PRO A 198 -13.46 11.26 -2.25
CA PRO A 198 -12.98 11.44 -3.62
C PRO A 198 -11.46 11.48 -3.62
N LEU A 199 -10.87 10.83 -4.60
CA LEU A 199 -9.43 10.84 -4.83
C LEU A 199 -9.16 12.11 -5.64
N GLN A 200 -8.38 13.05 -5.09
CA GLN A 200 -8.07 14.25 -5.83
C GLN A 200 -7.30 13.84 -7.09
N PRO A 201 -7.79 14.15 -8.31
CA PRO A 201 -7.06 13.81 -9.51
C PRO A 201 -5.69 14.49 -9.44
N ALA A 202 -4.63 13.75 -9.74
CA ALA A 202 -3.30 14.31 -9.89
C ALA A 202 -3.40 15.51 -10.83
N ARG A 203 -3.24 16.73 -10.31
CA ARG A 203 -3.32 17.93 -11.14
C ARG A 203 -2.24 17.80 -12.21
N PRO A 204 -2.58 17.76 -13.52
CA PRO A 204 -1.57 17.58 -14.54
C PRO A 204 -0.58 18.76 -14.46
N LEU A 205 0.71 18.45 -14.31
CA LEU A 205 1.82 19.41 -14.15
C LEU A 205 1.88 20.51 -15.23
N LYS A 206 1.15 20.33 -16.35
CA LYS A 206 1.09 21.29 -17.46
C LYS A 206 0.51 22.65 -17.05
N SER A 207 -0.44 22.72 -16.12
CA SER A 207 -1.09 23.99 -15.79
C SER A 207 -0.23 24.94 -14.95
N SER A 208 0.74 24.42 -14.20
CA SER A 208 1.58 25.22 -13.31
C SER A 208 2.75 25.88 -14.04
N ILE A 209 3.33 25.20 -15.04
CA ILE A 209 4.40 25.77 -15.88
C ILE A 209 3.86 26.94 -16.73
N GLN A 210 2.62 26.87 -17.20
CA GLN A 210 2.03 27.92 -18.03
C GLN A 210 1.78 29.21 -17.25
N LYS A 211 1.32 29.11 -15.98
CA LYS A 211 1.17 30.26 -15.09
C LYS A 211 2.50 30.86 -14.65
N LEU A 212 3.54 30.05 -14.47
CA LEU A 212 4.90 30.53 -14.17
C LEU A 212 5.55 31.24 -15.36
N LYS A 213 5.35 30.74 -16.59
CA LYS A 213 5.86 31.38 -17.81
C LYS A 213 5.20 32.72 -18.10
N SER A 214 3.88 32.84 -17.90
CA SER A 214 3.18 34.12 -18.08
C SER A 214 3.61 35.19 -17.06
N SER A 215 3.85 34.79 -15.80
CA SER A 215 4.33 35.71 -14.76
C SER A 215 5.80 36.13 -14.91
N LEU A 216 6.63 35.30 -15.55
CA LEU A 216 8.03 35.63 -15.86
C LEU A 216 8.18 36.51 -17.13
N GLN A 217 7.24 36.41 -18.07
CA GLN A 217 7.22 37.28 -19.26
C GLN A 217 6.71 38.70 -18.95
N GLN A 218 5.79 38.86 -18.00
CA GLN A 218 5.33 40.20 -17.57
C GLN A 218 6.39 40.98 -16.78
N LYS A 219 7.28 40.31 -16.03
CA LYS A 219 8.37 40.97 -15.29
C LYS A 219 9.57 41.40 -16.15
N ARG A 220 9.65 40.97 -17.42
CA ARG A 220 10.72 41.38 -18.35
C ARG A 220 10.34 42.56 -19.25
N GLY A 221 9.11 43.08 -19.15
CA GLY A 221 8.61 44.18 -19.97
C GLY A 221 8.63 45.58 -19.34
N SER A 222 9.18 45.77 -18.14
CA SER A 222 9.07 47.05 -17.40
C SER A 222 10.41 47.71 -17.02
N THR A 223 11.50 47.45 -17.75
CA THR A 223 12.78 48.15 -17.56
C THR A 223 13.36 48.64 -18.89
N GLY A 224 12.55 49.37 -19.66
CA GLY A 224 12.96 49.92 -20.95
C GLY A 224 12.04 51.04 -21.43
N ALA A 225 12.02 52.15 -20.68
CA ALA A 225 11.75 53.52 -21.16
C ALA A 225 12.14 54.49 -20.04
#